data_AF-A0A975M1W2-F1
#
_entry.id   AF-A0A975M1W2-F1
#
_cell.length_a   1.000
_cell.length_b   1.000
_cell.length_c   1.000
_cell.angle_alpha   90.00
_cell.angle_beta   90.00
_cell.angle_gamma   90.00
#
_symmetry.space_group_name_H-M   'P 1'
#
loop_
_entity.id
_entity.type
_entity.pdbx_description
1 polymer ?
#
loop_
_entity_poly.entity_id
_entity_poly.type
_entity_poly.pdbx_seq_one_letter_code
_entity_poly.pdbx_strand_id
1 'polypeptide(L)'
;MKNLFSKYPMLHYTYVLTLIAIACGIFIGSINAWTEPIIEENERLATVESYQAVLNGLSDYTALSIDNDGDTISEKVEGFDASGNLIGYIYKASKTNGYGDMTIVIAIAPDGEILGAEFLTLNQTLYLDRTRSNLALYIGTNITALAPDGDLQGGASFSRTTMIEILTEIATSFENTAEPVNSDPLVAYLGEGYVLETNDNFVAKEHVSSLENITSSTEVPNGYIYTVTGEGDYESYDGTATGSITLKVIMDENNQIDAIYMPEDVYGHTINFMDNNFDYLDAFIGKTLLEISSVVNDNTDLETGASGSRALIDELLEALVSEVTVS
;
A
#
# COMPACT_ATOMS: atom_id res chain seq x y z
N MET A 1 21.48 64.86 29.45
CA MET A 1 21.93 63.45 29.38
C MET A 1 23.42 63.25 29.68
N LYS A 2 24.37 64.06 29.16
CA LYS A 2 25.82 63.90 29.43
C LYS A 2 26.22 63.86 30.93
N ASN A 3 25.59 64.67 31.79
CA ASN A 3 25.91 64.72 33.23
C ASN A 3 25.34 63.57 34.09
N LEU A 4 24.40 62.79 33.56
CA LEU A 4 23.82 61.64 34.29
C LEU A 4 24.64 60.37 34.06
N PHE A 5 25.14 60.17 32.83
CA PHE A 5 25.92 59.00 32.45
C PHE A 5 27.39 59.05 32.88
N SER A 6 27.94 60.25 33.11
CA SER A 6 29.29 60.40 33.70
C SER A 6 29.33 60.10 35.20
N LYS A 7 28.18 60.21 35.90
CA LYS A 7 28.08 60.03 37.36
C LYS A 7 27.76 58.58 37.76
N TYR A 8 27.12 57.81 36.87
CA TYR A 8 26.72 56.42 37.12
C TYR A 8 27.16 55.50 35.95
N PRO A 9 28.40 54.99 35.96
CA PRO A 9 28.98 54.26 34.84
C PRO A 9 28.21 52.97 34.50
N MET A 10 27.64 52.29 35.50
CA MET A 10 26.80 51.11 35.28
C MET A 10 25.54 51.44 34.45
N LEU A 11 24.88 52.57 34.72
CA LEU A 11 23.70 53.01 33.95
C LEU A 11 24.06 53.38 32.50
N HIS A 12 25.27 53.88 32.27
CA HIS A 12 25.76 54.15 30.92
C HIS A 12 25.96 52.86 30.13
N TYR A 13 26.64 51.86 30.70
CA TYR A 13 26.86 50.58 30.02
C TYR A 13 25.57 49.81 29.79
N THR A 14 24.66 49.76 30.76
CA THR A 14 23.35 49.13 30.57
C THR A 14 22.58 49.82 29.43
N TYR A 15 22.52 51.15 29.42
CA TYR A 15 21.81 51.90 28.37
C TYR A 15 22.41 51.66 26.97
N VAL A 16 23.74 51.68 26.85
CA VAL A 16 24.43 51.41 25.58
C VAL A 16 24.17 49.97 25.12
N LEU A 17 24.25 48.99 26.02
CA LEU A 17 24.00 47.59 25.69
C LEU A 17 22.54 47.36 25.29
N THR A 18 21.58 48.02 25.96
CA THR A 18 20.16 47.97 25.57
C THR A 18 19.95 48.53 24.16
N LEU A 19 20.59 49.66 23.81
CA LEU A 19 20.48 50.21 22.46
C LEU A 19 21.11 49.30 21.40
N ILE A 20 22.25 48.69 21.69
CA ILE A 20 22.90 47.73 20.79
C ILE A 20 22.01 46.48 20.63
N ALA A 21 21.45 45.96 21.71
CA ALA A 21 20.54 44.81 21.67
C ALA A 21 19.28 45.12 20.83
N ILE A 22 18.70 46.31 20.97
CA ILE A 22 17.58 46.76 20.14
C ILE A 22 18.00 46.86 18.67
N ALA A 23 19.15 47.46 18.38
CA ALA A 23 19.63 47.61 17.01
C ALA A 23 19.89 46.24 16.35
N CYS A 24 20.55 45.31 17.05
CA CYS A 24 20.77 43.95 16.57
C CYS A 24 19.45 43.18 16.39
N GLY A 25 18.51 43.33 17.33
CA GLY A 25 17.19 42.69 17.23
C GLY A 25 16.40 43.17 16.02
N ILE A 26 16.40 44.48 15.76
CA ILE A 26 15.77 45.06 14.55
C ILE A 26 16.46 44.53 13.29
N PHE A 27 17.79 44.47 13.27
CA PHE A 27 18.54 44.05 12.08
C PHE A 27 18.31 42.57 11.76
N ILE A 28 18.43 41.69 12.76
CA ILE A 28 18.19 40.24 12.60
C ILE A 28 16.73 39.97 12.26
N GLY A 29 15.79 40.62 12.95
CA GLY A 29 14.36 40.46 12.69
C GLY A 29 13.97 40.92 11.28
N SER A 30 14.52 42.04 10.81
CA SER A 30 14.23 42.56 9.47
C SER A 30 14.81 41.67 8.37
N ILE A 31 16.02 41.14 8.57
CA ILE A 31 16.63 40.19 7.62
C ILE A 31 15.78 38.92 7.57
N ASN A 32 15.45 38.32 8.73
CA ASN A 32 14.67 37.09 8.78
C ASN A 32 13.30 37.26 8.10
N ALA A 33 12.56 38.32 8.43
CA ALA A 33 11.23 38.57 7.86
C ALA A 33 11.27 38.81 6.34
N TRP A 34 12.40 39.25 5.79
CA TRP A 34 12.56 39.40 4.34
C TRP A 34 13.05 38.11 3.67
N THR A 35 13.92 37.34 4.33
CA THR A 35 14.48 36.10 3.77
C THR A 35 13.54 34.92 3.88
N GLU A 36 12.74 34.81 4.93
CA GLU A 36 11.80 33.71 5.21
C GLU A 36 10.88 33.38 4.01
N PRO A 37 10.12 34.33 3.43
CA PRO A 37 9.25 34.01 2.29
C PRO A 37 10.02 33.62 1.02
N ILE A 38 11.27 34.08 0.87
CA ILE A 38 12.12 33.73 -0.27
C ILE A 38 12.64 32.31 -0.12
N ILE A 39 13.00 31.91 1.10
CA ILE A 39 13.46 30.55 1.41
C ILE A 39 12.32 29.56 1.18
N GLU A 40 11.13 29.87 1.70
CA GLU A 40 9.95 29.01 1.54
C GLU A 40 9.59 28.79 0.07
N GLU A 41 9.56 29.84 -0.76
CA GLU A 41 9.27 29.68 -2.19
C GLU A 41 10.37 28.91 -2.92
N ASN A 42 11.65 29.13 -2.56
CA ASN A 42 12.74 28.35 -3.14
C ASN A 42 12.65 26.87 -2.75
N GLU A 43 12.28 26.56 -1.51
CA GLU A 43 12.06 25.18 -1.05
C GLU A 43 10.89 24.52 -1.76
N ARG A 44 9.79 25.25 -1.98
CA ARG A 44 8.63 24.78 -2.75
C ARG A 44 9.01 24.51 -4.20
N LEU A 45 9.74 25.42 -4.85
CA LEU A 45 10.22 25.24 -6.22
C LEU A 45 11.19 24.06 -6.34
N ALA A 46 12.12 23.92 -5.41
CA ALA A 46 13.06 22.79 -5.36
C ALA A 46 12.33 21.46 -5.16
N THR A 47 11.26 21.45 -4.34
CA THR A 47 10.43 20.27 -4.14
C THR A 47 9.72 19.87 -5.44
N VAL A 48 9.06 20.82 -6.12
CA VAL A 48 8.39 20.55 -7.41
C VAL A 48 9.39 20.09 -8.48
N GLU A 49 10.57 20.72 -8.56
CA GLU A 49 11.63 20.31 -9.48
C GLU A 49 12.11 18.89 -9.19
N SER A 50 12.32 18.55 -7.91
CA SER A 50 12.73 17.19 -7.52
C SER A 50 11.68 16.14 -7.87
N TYR A 51 10.39 16.46 -7.73
CA TYR A 51 9.30 15.56 -8.07
C TYR A 51 9.28 15.26 -9.57
N GLN A 52 9.47 16.28 -10.41
CA GLN A 52 9.57 16.12 -11.86
C GLN A 52 10.84 15.37 -12.29
N ALA A 53 11.92 15.49 -11.51
CA ALA A 53 13.17 14.78 -11.77
C ALA A 53 13.04 13.27 -11.53
N VAL A 54 12.28 12.86 -10.51
CA VAL A 54 12.10 11.44 -10.16
C VAL A 54 10.91 10.78 -10.85
N LEU A 55 9.85 11.53 -11.19
CA LEU A 55 8.64 11.03 -11.81
C LEU A 55 8.41 11.68 -13.18
N ASN A 56 8.85 11.00 -14.24
CA ASN A 56 8.69 11.49 -15.60
C ASN A 56 7.19 11.56 -15.98
N GLY A 57 6.77 12.67 -16.60
CA GLY A 57 5.38 12.85 -17.03
C GLY A 57 4.46 13.45 -15.95
N LEU A 58 4.98 13.71 -14.75
CA LEU A 58 4.24 14.38 -13.68
C LEU A 58 3.68 15.73 -14.14
N SER A 59 2.35 15.84 -14.10
CA SER A 59 1.61 17.04 -14.47
C SER A 59 0.85 17.63 -13.28
N ASP A 60 0.33 16.79 -12.39
CA ASP A 60 -0.34 17.21 -11.15
C ASP A 60 -0.03 16.24 -10.00
N TYR A 61 -0.21 16.67 -8.76
CA TYR A 61 -0.01 15.80 -7.59
C TYR A 61 -0.95 16.13 -6.43
N THR A 62 -1.31 15.10 -5.66
CA THR A 62 -2.17 15.22 -4.49
C THR A 62 -1.42 14.74 -3.24
N ALA A 63 -1.42 15.55 -2.18
CA ALA A 63 -0.79 15.18 -0.92
C ALA A 63 -1.60 14.11 -0.18
N LEU A 64 -0.89 13.11 0.35
CA LEU A 64 -1.44 12.05 1.19
C LEU A 64 -1.11 12.30 2.66
N SER A 65 -1.94 11.75 3.56
CA SER A 65 -1.64 11.82 5.01
C SER A 65 -0.42 10.96 5.34
N ILE A 66 0.44 11.52 6.19
CA ILE A 66 1.63 10.86 6.76
C ILE A 66 1.44 10.49 8.24
N ASP A 67 0.21 10.58 8.77
CA ASP A 67 -0.06 10.40 10.21
C ASP A 67 0.30 8.99 10.73
N ASN A 68 0.33 8.01 9.83
CA ASN A 68 0.68 6.61 10.13
C ASN A 68 2.08 6.22 9.61
N ASP A 69 2.85 7.18 9.11
CA ASP A 69 4.20 6.94 8.59
C ASP A 69 5.26 7.14 9.68
N GLY A 70 6.48 6.67 9.42
CA GLY A 70 7.62 6.92 10.30
C GLY A 70 8.05 8.39 10.28
N ASP A 71 8.66 8.86 11.38
CA ASP A 71 9.15 10.24 11.57
C ASP A 71 10.11 10.71 10.46
N THR A 72 10.71 9.78 9.71
CA THR A 72 11.62 10.08 8.59
C THR A 72 10.87 10.64 7.39
N ILE A 73 9.58 10.32 7.19
CA ILE A 73 8.80 10.75 6.03
C ILE A 73 8.18 12.11 6.31
N SER A 74 8.54 13.09 5.48
CA SER A 74 8.09 14.48 5.60
C SER A 74 6.99 14.85 4.62
N GLU A 75 6.99 14.22 3.44
CA GLU A 75 5.95 14.42 2.42
C GLU A 75 5.71 13.12 1.68
N LYS A 76 4.45 12.96 1.27
CA LYS A 76 3.96 11.81 0.52
C LYS A 76 2.86 12.28 -0.41
N VAL A 77 2.97 11.98 -1.70
CA VAL A 77 2.02 12.46 -2.71
C VAL A 77 1.74 11.39 -3.76
N GLU A 78 0.55 11.45 -4.35
CA GLU A 78 0.20 10.77 -5.59
C GLU A 78 0.53 11.67 -6.78
N GLY A 79 1.15 11.13 -7.82
CA GLY A 79 1.49 11.84 -9.05
C GLY A 79 0.61 11.43 -10.23
N PHE A 80 0.10 12.41 -10.97
CA PHE A 80 -0.78 12.21 -12.11
C PHE A 80 -0.19 12.76 -13.41
N ASP A 81 -0.49 12.10 -14.53
CA ASP A 81 -0.17 12.61 -15.87
C ASP A 81 -1.16 13.70 -16.32
N ALA A 82 -0.92 14.29 -17.50
CA ALA A 82 -1.77 15.34 -18.06
C ALA A 82 -3.20 14.87 -18.41
N SER A 83 -3.44 13.55 -18.43
CA SER A 83 -4.74 12.93 -18.68
C SER A 83 -5.48 12.61 -17.37
N GLY A 84 -4.84 12.78 -16.22
CA GLY A 84 -5.39 12.47 -14.89
C GLY A 84 -5.17 11.03 -14.42
N ASN A 85 -4.29 10.26 -15.08
CA ASN A 85 -3.97 8.90 -14.67
C ASN A 85 -2.90 8.91 -13.57
N LEU A 86 -3.06 8.07 -12.55
CA LEU A 86 -2.01 7.83 -11.55
C LEU A 86 -0.81 7.18 -12.23
N ILE A 87 0.37 7.81 -12.11
CA ILE A 87 1.63 7.32 -12.68
C ILE A 87 2.67 6.93 -11.62
N GLY A 88 2.38 7.19 -10.34
CA GLY A 88 3.20 6.75 -9.22
C GLY A 88 3.01 7.58 -7.96
N TYR A 89 3.74 7.19 -6.92
CA TYR A 89 3.78 7.84 -5.62
C TYR A 89 5.16 8.47 -5.41
N ILE A 90 5.22 9.65 -4.80
CA ILE A 90 6.48 10.31 -4.46
C ILE A 90 6.58 10.47 -2.94
N TYR A 91 7.75 10.14 -2.41
CA TYR A 91 8.09 10.27 -1.00
C TYR A 91 9.26 11.23 -0.85
N LYS A 92 9.17 12.11 0.15
CA LYS A 92 10.31 12.89 0.65
C LYS A 92 10.61 12.49 2.08
N ALA A 93 11.79 11.92 2.29
CA ALA A 93 12.18 11.38 3.59
C ALA A 93 13.57 11.86 4.00
N SER A 94 13.75 12.22 5.27
CA SER A 94 14.96 12.83 5.80
C SER A 94 15.46 12.15 7.06
N LYS A 95 16.77 11.92 7.15
CA LYS A 95 17.42 11.38 8.35
C LYS A 95 18.79 12.01 8.59
N THR A 96 19.10 12.24 9.86
CA THR A 96 20.40 12.76 10.31
C THR A 96 21.20 11.65 10.97
N ASN A 97 22.47 11.54 10.60
CA ASN A 97 23.43 10.66 11.27
C ASN A 97 24.63 11.45 11.81
N GLY A 98 25.60 10.77 12.41
CA GLY A 98 26.80 11.41 12.97
C GLY A 98 27.70 12.16 11.97
N TYR A 99 27.41 12.07 10.67
CA TYR A 99 28.14 12.73 9.59
C TYR A 99 27.34 13.82 8.88
N GLY A 100 26.07 14.03 9.29
CA GLY A 100 25.17 15.09 8.84
C GLY A 100 23.83 14.57 8.30
N ASP A 101 23.16 15.39 7.50
CA ASP A 101 21.77 15.18 7.08
C ASP A 101 21.67 14.61 5.67
N MET A 102 20.64 13.79 5.45
CA MET A 102 20.28 13.26 4.13
C MET A 102 18.78 13.36 3.92
N THR A 103 18.38 13.87 2.76
CA THR A 103 16.99 13.91 2.30
C THR A 103 16.92 13.27 0.94
N ILE A 104 16.09 12.24 0.82
CA ILE A 104 15.83 11.50 -0.41
C ILE A 104 14.44 11.87 -0.91
N VAL A 105 14.35 12.13 -2.22
CA VAL A 105 13.09 12.16 -2.96
C VAL A 105 13.08 10.94 -3.88
N ILE A 106 12.01 10.16 -3.83
CA ILE A 106 11.89 8.91 -4.59
C ILE A 106 10.49 8.79 -5.17
N ALA A 107 10.42 8.38 -6.43
CA ALA A 107 9.19 8.03 -7.12
C ALA A 107 9.08 6.50 -7.26
N ILE A 108 7.90 5.98 -6.97
CA ILE A 108 7.61 4.55 -6.95
C ILE A 108 6.34 4.34 -7.78
N ALA A 109 6.39 3.40 -8.72
CA ALA A 109 5.24 2.97 -9.50
C ALA A 109 4.20 2.26 -8.61
N PRO A 110 2.94 2.15 -9.04
CA PRO A 110 1.90 1.45 -8.27
C PRO A 110 2.23 -0.02 -7.96
N ASP A 111 3.05 -0.68 -8.79
CA ASP A 111 3.52 -2.05 -8.58
C ASP A 111 4.77 -2.17 -7.69
N GLY A 112 5.27 -1.04 -7.17
CA GLY A 112 6.43 -0.97 -6.29
C GLY A 112 7.78 -0.81 -7.01
N GLU A 113 7.82 -0.71 -8.34
CA GLU A 113 9.07 -0.39 -9.05
C GLU A 113 9.53 1.04 -8.73
N ILE A 114 10.81 1.21 -8.39
CA ILE A 114 11.41 2.54 -8.17
C ILE A 114 11.67 3.19 -9.53
N LEU A 115 10.86 4.19 -9.89
CA LEU A 115 10.95 4.92 -11.17
C LEU A 115 12.12 5.92 -11.20
N GLY A 116 12.45 6.49 -10.05
CA GLY A 116 13.52 7.46 -9.91
C GLY A 116 13.80 7.79 -8.46
N ALA A 117 15.05 8.11 -8.14
CA ALA A 117 15.46 8.47 -6.79
C ALA A 117 16.63 9.44 -6.81
N GLU A 118 16.58 10.49 -5.98
CA GLU A 118 17.67 11.44 -5.83
C GLU A 118 17.82 11.96 -4.40
N PHE A 119 19.01 12.49 -4.11
CA PHE A 119 19.24 13.23 -2.88
C PHE A 119 18.92 14.70 -3.11
N LEU A 120 17.85 15.19 -2.49
CA LEU A 120 17.58 16.63 -2.37
C LEU A 120 18.63 17.29 -1.46
N THR A 121 19.01 16.62 -0.38
CA THR A 121 20.10 17.02 0.52
C THR A 121 21.03 15.85 0.80
N LEU A 122 22.34 16.07 0.70
CA LEU A 122 23.37 15.10 1.07
C LEU A 122 24.53 15.82 1.76
N ASN A 123 24.31 16.22 3.01
CA ASN A 123 25.27 16.98 3.81
C ASN A 123 26.16 16.02 4.63
N GLN A 124 26.88 15.13 3.97
CA GLN A 124 27.77 14.16 4.61
C GLN A 124 29.24 14.62 4.52
N THR A 125 30.11 14.10 5.38
CA THR A 125 31.53 14.53 5.41
C THR A 125 32.35 14.04 4.20
N LEU A 126 32.09 12.83 3.70
CA LEU A 126 32.88 12.18 2.63
C LEU A 126 32.01 11.25 1.76
N TYR A 127 32.54 10.85 0.60
CA TYR A 127 31.99 9.82 -0.30
C TYR A 127 30.61 10.11 -0.92
N LEU A 128 30.27 11.39 -1.09
CA LEU A 128 28.98 11.84 -1.63
C LEU A 128 28.61 11.16 -2.96
N ASP A 129 29.54 11.13 -3.92
CA ASP A 129 29.28 10.54 -5.24
C ASP A 129 29.07 9.03 -5.19
N ARG A 130 29.73 8.34 -4.24
CA ARG A 130 29.51 6.91 -4.03
C ARG A 130 28.14 6.66 -3.42
N THR A 131 27.73 7.49 -2.47
CA THR A 131 26.40 7.40 -1.85
C THR A 131 25.30 7.64 -2.90
N ARG A 132 25.48 8.65 -3.78
CA ARG A 132 24.59 8.86 -4.94
C ARG A 132 24.56 7.67 -5.89
N SER A 133 25.73 7.14 -6.24
CA SER A 133 25.84 5.96 -7.10
C SER A 133 25.14 4.74 -6.48
N ASN A 134 25.25 4.56 -5.17
CA ASN A 134 24.59 3.47 -4.46
C ASN A 134 23.06 3.60 -4.46
N LEU A 135 22.52 4.82 -4.32
CA LEU A 135 21.08 5.06 -4.43
C LEU A 135 20.58 4.76 -5.84
N ALA A 136 21.33 5.16 -6.88
CA ALA A 136 20.96 4.94 -8.27
C ALA A 136 20.81 3.45 -8.64
N LEU A 137 21.50 2.54 -7.94
CA LEU A 137 21.37 1.09 -8.15
C LEU A 137 20.02 0.54 -7.72
N TYR A 138 19.19 1.31 -7.00
CA TYR A 138 17.84 0.90 -6.64
C TYR A 138 16.80 1.29 -7.70
N ILE A 139 17.13 2.19 -8.63
CA ILE A 139 16.20 2.58 -9.70
C ILE A 139 15.96 1.38 -10.63
N GLY A 140 14.70 1.08 -10.92
CA GLY A 140 14.27 -0.12 -11.66
C GLY A 140 14.14 -1.39 -10.80
N THR A 141 14.37 -1.30 -9.50
CA THR A 141 14.17 -2.41 -8.55
C THR A 141 12.89 -2.21 -7.76
N ASN A 142 12.38 -3.27 -7.11
CA ASN A 142 11.19 -3.15 -6.28
C ASN A 142 11.52 -2.61 -4.88
N ILE A 143 10.76 -1.62 -4.40
CA ILE A 143 10.99 -0.93 -3.12
C ILE A 143 10.87 -1.87 -1.92
N THR A 144 10.00 -2.89 -1.94
CA THR A 144 9.82 -3.82 -0.82
C THR A 144 10.92 -4.88 -0.76
N ALA A 145 11.51 -5.21 -1.91
CA ALA A 145 12.63 -6.15 -1.99
C ALA A 145 13.95 -5.56 -1.46
N LEU A 146 14.13 -4.23 -1.57
CA LEU A 146 15.35 -3.50 -1.19
C LEU A 146 16.65 -4.15 -1.72
N ALA A 147 16.56 -4.72 -2.93
CA ALA A 147 17.66 -5.42 -3.58
C ALA A 147 18.22 -4.54 -4.72
N PRO A 148 19.43 -3.96 -4.56
CA PRO A 148 20.02 -3.12 -5.61
C PRO A 148 20.44 -3.94 -6.83
N ASP A 149 20.37 -3.33 -8.01
CA ASP A 149 20.88 -3.88 -9.28
C ASP A 149 22.41 -3.78 -9.35
N GLY A 150 23.07 -4.65 -8.61
CA GLY A 150 24.53 -4.80 -8.59
C GLY A 150 25.19 -4.50 -7.24
N ASP A 151 26.51 -4.46 -7.26
CA ASP A 151 27.30 -4.35 -6.04
C ASP A 151 27.40 -2.91 -5.53
N LEU A 152 26.96 -2.71 -4.29
CA LEU A 152 27.12 -1.44 -3.60
C LEU A 152 28.59 -1.12 -3.36
N GLN A 153 28.97 0.13 -3.67
CA GLN A 153 30.32 0.62 -3.45
C GLN A 153 30.61 0.77 -1.94
N GLY A 154 31.72 0.18 -1.51
CA GLY A 154 32.20 0.24 -0.13
C GLY A 154 32.85 1.57 0.27
N GLY A 155 33.08 1.72 1.58
CA GLY A 155 33.78 2.88 2.17
C GLY A 155 32.86 4.00 2.69
N ALA A 156 31.55 3.92 2.42
CA ALA A 156 30.54 4.85 2.90
C ALA A 156 29.49 4.15 3.80
N SER A 157 29.93 3.23 4.67
CA SER A 157 29.02 2.33 5.39
C SER A 157 27.94 3.06 6.21
N PHE A 158 28.29 4.17 6.89
CA PHE A 158 27.32 4.94 7.68
C PHE A 158 26.26 5.62 6.80
N SER A 159 26.69 6.31 5.74
CA SER A 159 25.76 6.92 4.78
C SER A 159 24.89 5.86 4.07
N ARG A 160 25.47 4.70 3.75
CA ARG A 160 24.73 3.57 3.20
C ARG A 160 23.68 3.04 4.18
N THR A 161 24.04 2.84 5.45
CA THR A 161 23.09 2.37 6.47
C THR A 161 21.92 3.33 6.60
N THR A 162 22.19 4.63 6.75
CA THR A 162 21.12 5.63 6.87
C THR A 162 20.28 5.73 5.59
N MET A 163 20.88 5.60 4.40
CA MET A 163 20.13 5.52 3.13
C MET A 163 19.19 4.31 3.11
N ILE A 164 19.67 3.12 3.49
CA ILE A 164 18.85 1.90 3.53
C ILE A 164 17.73 2.06 4.56
N GLU A 165 17.99 2.64 5.73
CA GLU A 165 16.95 2.91 6.73
C GLU A 165 15.85 3.82 6.17
N ILE A 166 16.21 4.89 5.45
CA ILE A 166 15.24 5.75 4.77
C ILE A 166 14.42 4.93 3.76
N LEU A 167 15.08 4.13 2.91
CA LEU A 167 14.38 3.29 1.92
C LEU A 167 13.46 2.25 2.58
N THR A 168 13.85 1.67 3.72
CA THR A 168 13.02 0.75 4.49
C THR A 168 11.77 1.43 5.04
N GLU A 169 11.89 2.63 5.62
CA GLU A 169 10.73 3.36 6.13
C GLU A 169 9.80 3.79 4.99
N ILE A 170 10.36 4.15 3.83
CA ILE A 170 9.57 4.40 2.61
C ILE A 170 8.89 3.12 2.12
N ALA A 171 9.56 1.96 2.15
CA ALA A 171 8.95 0.69 1.77
C ALA A 171 7.75 0.35 2.67
N THR A 172 7.91 0.46 4.00
CA THR A 172 6.81 0.26 4.94
C THR A 172 5.67 1.24 4.69
N SER A 173 5.99 2.52 4.46
CA SER A 173 4.97 3.51 4.15
C SER A 173 4.29 3.23 2.82
N PHE A 174 5.03 2.81 1.80
CA PHE A 174 4.49 2.41 0.50
C PHE A 174 3.50 1.25 0.63
N GLU A 175 3.84 0.22 1.40
CA GLU A 175 2.92 -0.88 1.73
C GLU A 175 1.64 -0.40 2.46
N ASN A 176 1.71 0.73 3.17
CA ASN A 176 0.57 1.35 3.86
C ASN A 176 -0.15 2.46 3.05
N THR A 177 0.43 2.91 1.94
CA THR A 177 0.02 4.11 1.17
C THR A 177 -0.46 3.80 -0.22
N ALA A 178 0.17 2.81 -0.85
CA ALA A 178 -0.66 1.92 -1.62
C ALA A 178 -1.76 1.55 -0.63
N GLU A 179 -2.97 2.09 -0.84
CA GLU A 179 -4.15 1.24 -0.74
C GLU A 179 -3.61 -0.11 -1.17
N PRO A 180 -3.64 -1.17 -0.32
CA PRO A 180 -3.32 -2.46 -0.86
C PRO A 180 -4.06 -2.46 -2.19
N VAL A 181 -3.37 -2.86 -3.25
CA VAL A 181 -4.10 -3.54 -4.26
C VAL A 181 -4.71 -4.70 -3.44
N ASN A 182 -5.84 -4.47 -2.76
CA ASN A 182 -7.07 -5.11 -3.08
C ASN A 182 -7.11 -4.98 -4.60
N SER A 183 -6.30 -5.83 -5.26
CA SER A 183 -6.70 -6.52 -6.45
C SER A 183 -7.95 -7.13 -5.92
N ASP A 184 -9.02 -6.34 -6.03
CA ASP A 184 -10.34 -6.76 -5.70
C ASP A 184 -10.38 -8.12 -6.37
N PRO A 185 -10.37 -9.20 -5.57
CA PRO A 185 -9.92 -10.48 -6.08
C PRO A 185 -10.89 -10.97 -7.15
N LEU A 186 -12.09 -10.37 -7.18
CA LEU A 186 -13.11 -10.53 -8.19
C LEU A 186 -12.75 -9.90 -9.53
N VAL A 187 -11.82 -8.94 -9.64
CA VAL A 187 -11.33 -8.40 -10.93
C VAL A 187 -10.74 -9.50 -11.81
N ALA A 188 -10.06 -10.49 -11.23
CA ALA A 188 -9.53 -11.64 -11.98
C ALA A 188 -10.64 -12.48 -12.63
N TYR A 189 -11.86 -12.44 -12.08
CA TYR A 189 -13.00 -13.23 -12.51
C TYR A 189 -14.05 -12.40 -13.27
N LEU A 190 -14.21 -11.12 -12.95
CA LEU A 190 -15.26 -10.23 -13.45
C LEU A 190 -14.73 -9.12 -14.37
N GLY A 191 -13.41 -8.94 -14.42
CA GLY A 191 -12.75 -7.86 -15.15
C GLY A 191 -12.84 -6.50 -14.45
N GLU A 192 -12.04 -5.55 -14.93
CA GLU A 192 -11.97 -4.20 -14.35
C GLU A 192 -13.30 -3.44 -14.53
N GLY A 193 -13.67 -2.64 -13.51
CA GLY A 193 -14.85 -1.79 -13.57
C GLY A 193 -16.19 -2.53 -13.46
N TYR A 194 -16.18 -3.74 -12.91
CA TYR A 194 -17.41 -4.46 -12.59
C TYR A 194 -18.24 -3.73 -11.52
N VAL A 195 -19.54 -3.97 -11.49
CA VAL A 195 -20.47 -3.39 -10.51
C VAL A 195 -21.36 -4.50 -9.95
N LEU A 196 -21.45 -4.56 -8.61
CA LEU A 196 -22.35 -5.45 -7.88
C LEU A 196 -23.48 -4.67 -7.22
N GLU A 197 -24.68 -5.23 -7.27
CA GLU A 197 -25.84 -4.74 -6.53
C GLU A 197 -26.40 -5.86 -5.64
N THR A 198 -26.58 -5.59 -4.36
CA THR A 198 -27.23 -6.54 -3.44
C THR A 198 -28.63 -6.89 -3.94
N ASN A 199 -28.97 -8.18 -3.93
CA ASN A 199 -30.32 -8.63 -4.23
C ASN A 199 -31.21 -8.54 -2.99
N ASP A 200 -31.92 -7.42 -2.83
CA ASP A 200 -32.82 -7.18 -1.69
C ASP A 200 -33.98 -8.18 -1.56
N ASN A 201 -34.27 -8.97 -2.60
CA ASN A 201 -35.30 -10.01 -2.55
C ASN A 201 -34.75 -11.35 -2.04
N PHE A 202 -33.43 -11.50 -1.94
CA PHE A 202 -32.82 -12.69 -1.39
C PHE A 202 -32.93 -12.70 0.13
N VAL A 203 -33.37 -13.83 0.69
CA VAL A 203 -33.45 -14.04 2.12
C VAL A 203 -32.32 -14.98 2.52
N ALA A 204 -31.39 -14.45 3.31
CA ALA A 204 -30.27 -15.21 3.87
C ALA A 204 -30.73 -16.52 4.53
N LYS A 205 -29.94 -17.56 4.33
CA LYS A 205 -30.17 -18.93 4.77
C LYS A 205 -29.12 -19.33 5.80
N GLU A 206 -29.02 -20.62 6.12
CA GLU A 206 -28.06 -21.08 7.12
C GLU A 206 -26.63 -20.94 6.60
N HIS A 207 -26.39 -21.34 5.35
CA HIS A 207 -25.07 -21.26 4.72
C HIS A 207 -24.97 -20.16 3.65
N VAL A 208 -26.01 -19.95 2.84
CA VAL A 208 -26.03 -18.92 1.79
C VAL A 208 -26.46 -17.59 2.40
N SER A 209 -25.47 -16.75 2.69
CA SER A 209 -25.65 -15.49 3.43
C SER A 209 -26.10 -14.32 2.56
N SER A 210 -25.71 -14.29 1.29
CA SER A 210 -26.06 -13.21 0.37
C SER A 210 -26.12 -13.66 -1.10
N LEU A 211 -26.81 -12.84 -1.89
CA LEU A 211 -26.83 -12.87 -3.35
C LEU A 211 -26.59 -11.45 -3.87
N GLU A 212 -25.59 -11.30 -4.73
CA GLU A 212 -25.23 -10.03 -5.38
C GLU A 212 -25.41 -10.19 -6.91
N ASN A 213 -26.07 -9.24 -7.56
CA ASN A 213 -26.24 -9.22 -9.02
C ASN A 213 -25.04 -8.49 -9.66
N ILE A 214 -24.49 -9.04 -10.73
CA ILE A 214 -23.42 -8.41 -11.53
C ILE A 214 -24.08 -7.54 -12.60
N THR A 215 -24.14 -6.23 -12.37
CA THR A 215 -24.82 -5.28 -13.27
C THR A 215 -23.90 -4.66 -14.33
N SER A 216 -22.59 -4.78 -14.14
CA SER A 216 -21.55 -4.44 -15.12
C SER A 216 -20.37 -5.40 -14.91
N SER A 217 -19.82 -5.96 -15.99
CA SER A 217 -18.63 -6.83 -15.98
C SER A 217 -18.19 -7.06 -17.43
N THR A 218 -16.88 -7.21 -17.68
CA THR A 218 -16.35 -7.57 -19.01
C THR A 218 -16.30 -9.08 -19.25
N GLU A 219 -16.17 -9.87 -18.18
CA GLU A 219 -16.05 -11.33 -18.26
C GLU A 219 -17.40 -12.04 -18.06
N VAL A 220 -18.19 -11.62 -17.06
CA VAL A 220 -19.44 -12.27 -16.65
C VAL A 220 -20.61 -11.27 -16.61
N PRO A 221 -21.01 -10.69 -17.76
CA PRO A 221 -22.11 -9.74 -17.81
C PRO A 221 -23.43 -10.41 -17.39
N ASN A 222 -24.24 -9.70 -16.60
CA ASN A 222 -25.55 -10.16 -16.11
C ASN A 222 -25.53 -11.45 -15.26
N GLY A 223 -24.37 -11.82 -14.72
CA GLY A 223 -24.25 -12.91 -13.76
C GLY A 223 -24.67 -12.52 -12.35
N TYR A 224 -24.39 -13.38 -11.38
CA TYR A 224 -24.64 -13.13 -9.96
C TYR A 224 -23.71 -13.97 -9.07
N ILE A 225 -23.54 -13.56 -7.82
CA ILE A 225 -22.61 -14.18 -6.87
C ILE A 225 -23.37 -14.62 -5.63
N TYR A 226 -23.26 -15.91 -5.27
CA TYR A 226 -23.67 -16.40 -3.95
C TYR A 226 -22.49 -16.37 -2.99
N THR A 227 -22.71 -15.85 -1.78
CA THR A 227 -21.74 -15.99 -0.69
C THR A 227 -22.19 -17.10 0.25
N VAL A 228 -21.42 -18.18 0.31
CA VAL A 228 -21.74 -19.41 1.07
C VAL A 228 -20.68 -19.61 2.14
N THR A 229 -21.08 -19.72 3.40
CA THR A 229 -20.15 -19.81 4.54
C THR A 229 -20.56 -20.94 5.48
N GLY A 230 -19.57 -21.60 6.08
CA GLY A 230 -19.79 -22.53 7.18
C GLY A 230 -18.51 -22.84 7.93
N GLU A 231 -18.66 -23.62 8.98
CA GLU A 231 -17.60 -24.01 9.90
C GLU A 231 -17.51 -25.53 9.97
N GLY A 232 -16.29 -26.06 10.05
CA GLY A 232 -16.04 -27.49 10.12
C GLY A 232 -14.84 -27.81 10.98
N ASP A 233 -14.89 -28.98 11.61
CA ASP A 233 -13.79 -29.50 12.40
C ASP A 233 -12.66 -30.03 11.50
N TYR A 234 -11.42 -29.77 11.89
CA TYR A 234 -10.23 -30.26 11.23
C TYR A 234 -9.15 -30.66 12.23
N GLU A 235 -8.26 -31.55 11.81
CA GLU A 235 -7.14 -32.00 12.64
C GLU A 235 -5.99 -31.00 12.53
N SER A 236 -5.74 -30.30 13.62
CA SER A 236 -4.64 -29.36 13.83
C SER A 236 -3.47 -30.06 14.55
N TYR A 237 -2.29 -29.41 14.58
CA TYR A 237 -1.12 -29.90 15.33
C TYR A 237 -1.39 -30.06 16.84
N ASP A 238 -2.30 -29.27 17.39
CA ASP A 238 -2.66 -29.25 18.82
C ASP A 238 -3.94 -30.03 19.16
N GLY A 239 -4.54 -30.73 18.18
CA GLY A 239 -5.77 -31.52 18.32
C GLY A 239 -6.84 -31.11 17.31
N THR A 240 -8.09 -31.49 17.54
CA THR A 240 -9.21 -31.05 16.70
C THR A 240 -9.47 -29.55 16.93
N ALA A 241 -9.47 -28.79 15.83
CA ALA A 241 -9.82 -27.36 15.79
C ALA A 241 -11.03 -27.16 14.87
N THR A 242 -11.70 -26.01 14.98
CA THR A 242 -12.82 -25.64 14.09
C THR A 242 -12.40 -24.45 13.24
N GLY A 243 -12.65 -24.50 11.94
CA GLY A 243 -12.30 -23.45 10.99
C GLY A 243 -13.45 -23.11 10.06
N SER A 244 -13.53 -21.84 9.63
CA SER A 244 -14.54 -21.37 8.69
C SER A 244 -14.03 -21.37 7.25
N ILE A 245 -14.90 -21.69 6.29
CA ILE A 245 -14.66 -21.50 4.86
C ILE A 245 -15.79 -20.67 4.28
N THR A 246 -15.43 -19.69 3.44
CA THR A 246 -16.37 -18.90 2.65
C THR A 246 -16.09 -19.10 1.17
N LEU A 247 -17.13 -19.38 0.41
CA LEU A 247 -17.12 -19.51 -1.05
C LEU A 247 -17.93 -18.35 -1.65
N LYS A 248 -17.34 -17.64 -2.61
CA LYS A 248 -18.04 -16.78 -3.55
C LYS A 248 -18.24 -17.55 -4.85
N VAL A 249 -19.45 -18.06 -5.06
CA VAL A 249 -19.81 -18.84 -6.25
C VAL A 249 -20.37 -17.88 -7.30
N ILE A 250 -19.60 -17.66 -8.36
CA ILE A 250 -19.89 -16.74 -9.46
C ILE A 250 -20.64 -17.51 -10.53
N MET A 251 -21.84 -17.06 -10.85
CA MET A 251 -22.75 -17.66 -11.81
C MET A 251 -22.89 -16.75 -13.01
N ASP A 252 -22.87 -17.31 -14.22
CA ASP A 252 -23.10 -16.59 -15.46
C ASP A 252 -24.60 -16.36 -15.74
N GLU A 253 -24.90 -15.66 -16.84
CA GLU A 253 -26.28 -15.40 -17.29
C GLU A 253 -27.07 -16.67 -17.65
N ASN A 254 -26.40 -17.81 -17.83
CA ASN A 254 -26.99 -19.10 -18.15
C ASN A 254 -27.20 -19.99 -16.90
N ASN A 255 -26.91 -19.48 -15.69
CA ASN A 255 -26.91 -20.22 -14.43
C ASN A 255 -25.87 -21.36 -14.38
N GLN A 256 -24.74 -21.17 -15.05
CA GLN A 256 -23.56 -22.02 -14.97
C GLN A 256 -22.51 -21.36 -14.07
N ILE A 257 -21.76 -22.16 -13.32
CA ILE A 257 -20.66 -21.66 -12.50
C ILE A 257 -19.55 -21.19 -13.42
N ASP A 258 -19.21 -19.91 -13.35
CA ASP A 258 -18.07 -19.33 -14.06
C ASP A 258 -16.79 -19.46 -13.24
N ALA A 259 -16.88 -19.22 -11.92
CA ALA A 259 -15.77 -19.34 -10.98
C ALA A 259 -16.25 -19.60 -9.54
N ILE A 260 -15.39 -20.21 -8.73
CA ILE A 260 -15.58 -20.32 -7.28
C ILE A 260 -14.36 -19.72 -6.60
N TYR A 261 -14.56 -18.58 -5.95
CA TYR A 261 -13.50 -17.86 -5.25
C TYR A 261 -13.56 -18.11 -3.74
N MET A 262 -12.41 -18.35 -3.12
CA MET A 262 -12.25 -18.46 -1.67
C MET A 262 -11.53 -17.22 -1.14
N PRO A 263 -12.21 -16.30 -0.42
CA PRO A 263 -11.55 -15.12 0.11
C PRO A 263 -10.57 -15.44 1.24
N GLU A 264 -9.29 -15.13 1.04
CA GLU A 264 -8.20 -15.41 1.98
C GLU A 264 -8.38 -14.71 3.34
N ASP A 265 -8.93 -13.49 3.33
CA ASP A 265 -9.12 -12.63 4.49
C ASP A 265 -10.12 -13.19 5.52
N VAL A 266 -11.04 -14.05 5.07
CA VAL A 266 -12.03 -14.73 5.91
C VAL A 266 -11.86 -16.26 5.90
N TYR A 267 -10.75 -16.78 5.38
CA TYR A 267 -10.44 -18.21 5.37
C TYR A 267 -9.92 -18.65 6.75
N GLY A 268 -10.82 -19.15 7.59
CA GLY A 268 -10.56 -19.58 8.96
C GLY A 268 -9.98 -20.99 9.09
N HIS A 269 -9.44 -21.55 8.01
CA HIS A 269 -8.82 -22.87 7.97
C HIS A 269 -7.31 -22.74 7.67
N THR A 270 -6.55 -23.84 7.61
CA THR A 270 -5.10 -23.77 7.35
C THR A 270 -4.77 -23.22 5.96
N ILE A 271 -4.36 -21.95 5.88
CA ILE A 271 -4.09 -21.19 4.64
C ILE A 271 -3.10 -21.90 3.71
N ASN A 272 -2.02 -22.49 4.25
CA ASN A 272 -1.00 -23.19 3.44
C ASN A 272 -1.52 -24.38 2.62
N PHE A 273 -2.77 -24.82 2.87
CA PHE A 273 -3.43 -25.91 2.13
C PHE A 273 -4.64 -25.43 1.33
N MET A 274 -4.94 -24.13 1.32
CA MET A 274 -6.08 -23.55 0.60
C MET A 274 -5.97 -23.85 -0.90
N ASP A 275 -4.80 -23.57 -1.49
CA ASP A 275 -4.51 -23.72 -2.92
C ASP A 275 -4.75 -25.12 -3.45
N ASN A 276 -4.61 -26.14 -2.58
CA ASN A 276 -4.81 -27.51 -3.00
C ASN A 276 -6.27 -27.84 -3.38
N ASN A 277 -7.22 -26.95 -3.05
CA ASN A 277 -8.61 -27.12 -3.42
C ASN A 277 -8.95 -26.49 -4.78
N PHE A 278 -8.06 -25.70 -5.40
CA PHE A 278 -8.35 -25.04 -6.68
C PHE A 278 -8.59 -26.04 -7.81
N ASP A 279 -7.75 -27.05 -7.97
CA ASP A 279 -7.95 -28.13 -8.96
C ASP A 279 -9.30 -28.85 -8.77
N TYR A 280 -9.78 -28.94 -7.53
CA TYR A 280 -11.08 -29.54 -7.22
C TYR A 280 -12.24 -28.59 -7.57
N LEU A 281 -12.12 -27.31 -7.23
CA LEU A 281 -13.13 -26.30 -7.56
C LEU A 281 -13.26 -26.11 -9.09
N ASP A 282 -12.18 -26.28 -9.84
CA ASP A 282 -12.19 -26.25 -11.30
C ASP A 282 -13.12 -27.30 -11.93
N ALA A 283 -13.39 -28.41 -11.24
CA ALA A 283 -14.31 -29.45 -11.72
C ALA A 283 -15.78 -28.99 -11.78
N PHE A 284 -16.13 -27.90 -11.08
CA PHE A 284 -17.47 -27.32 -11.05
C PHE A 284 -17.69 -26.25 -12.12
N ILE A 285 -16.65 -25.78 -12.79
CA ILE A 285 -16.77 -24.73 -13.81
C ILE A 285 -17.59 -25.22 -15.01
N GLY A 286 -18.51 -24.39 -15.48
CA GLY A 286 -19.48 -24.69 -16.52
C GLY A 286 -20.65 -25.58 -16.08
N LYS A 287 -20.74 -25.94 -14.79
CA LYS A 287 -21.84 -26.76 -14.25
C LYS A 287 -22.96 -25.90 -13.71
N THR A 288 -24.17 -26.40 -13.80
CA THR A 288 -25.33 -25.81 -13.12
C THR A 288 -25.40 -26.28 -11.66
N LEU A 289 -26.17 -25.58 -10.82
CA LEU A 289 -26.39 -26.00 -9.43
C LEU A 289 -26.93 -27.44 -9.32
N LEU A 290 -27.75 -27.87 -10.29
CA LEU A 290 -28.33 -29.23 -10.30
C LEU A 290 -27.29 -30.33 -10.56
N GLU A 291 -26.12 -29.97 -11.09
CA GLU A 291 -25.04 -30.90 -11.40
C GLU A 291 -23.99 -31.02 -10.29
N ILE A 292 -23.98 -30.10 -9.32
CA ILE A 292 -23.00 -30.06 -8.21
C ILE A 292 -22.91 -31.40 -7.50
N SER A 293 -24.05 -31.99 -7.10
CA SER A 293 -24.05 -33.28 -6.40
C SER A 293 -23.47 -34.42 -7.25
N SER A 294 -23.57 -34.36 -8.58
CA SER A 294 -22.90 -35.34 -9.45
C SER A 294 -21.39 -35.15 -9.42
N VAL A 295 -20.92 -33.89 -9.50
CA VAL A 295 -19.49 -33.56 -9.52
C VAL A 295 -18.82 -33.98 -8.22
N VAL A 296 -19.45 -33.74 -7.06
CA VAL A 296 -18.94 -34.20 -5.74
C VAL A 296 -18.75 -35.73 -5.74
N ASN A 297 -19.75 -36.47 -6.20
CA ASN A 297 -19.71 -37.94 -6.24
C ASN A 297 -18.70 -38.50 -7.25
N ASP A 298 -18.49 -37.83 -8.38
CA ASP A 298 -17.58 -38.30 -9.44
C ASP A 298 -16.10 -38.02 -9.12
N ASN A 299 -15.82 -37.13 -8.17
CA ASN A 299 -14.47 -36.67 -7.85
C ASN A 299 -13.98 -37.13 -6.48
N THR A 300 -14.58 -38.15 -5.86
CA THR A 300 -14.17 -38.67 -4.53
C THR A 300 -12.67 -38.95 -4.43
N ASP A 301 -12.04 -39.35 -5.54
CA ASP A 301 -10.64 -39.77 -5.60
C ASP A 301 -9.63 -38.63 -5.84
N LEU A 302 -10.08 -37.38 -6.01
CA LEU A 302 -9.16 -36.24 -6.14
C LEU A 302 -8.49 -35.94 -4.78
N GLU A 303 -7.24 -36.38 -4.62
CA GLU A 303 -6.45 -36.10 -3.41
C GLU A 303 -6.04 -34.62 -3.36
N THR A 304 -6.77 -33.79 -2.60
CA THR A 304 -6.39 -32.40 -2.34
C THR A 304 -5.32 -32.28 -1.24
N GLY A 305 -4.96 -33.35 -0.54
CA GLY A 305 -4.10 -33.26 0.65
C GLY A 305 -4.67 -32.39 1.79
N ALA A 306 -5.89 -31.87 1.64
CA ALA A 306 -6.60 -30.97 2.54
C ALA A 306 -8.00 -31.54 2.86
N SER A 307 -8.03 -32.78 3.36
CA SER A 307 -9.28 -33.56 3.50
C SER A 307 -10.36 -32.88 4.34
N GLY A 308 -9.97 -32.10 5.35
CA GLY A 308 -10.91 -31.32 6.17
C GLY A 308 -11.55 -30.15 5.41
N SER A 309 -10.73 -29.35 4.71
CA SER A 309 -11.22 -28.24 3.89
C SER A 309 -12.12 -28.73 2.76
N ARG A 310 -11.73 -29.82 2.10
CA ARG A 310 -12.52 -30.42 1.03
C ARG A 310 -13.89 -30.89 1.53
N ALA A 311 -13.95 -31.61 2.65
CA ALA A 311 -15.22 -32.10 3.19
C ALA A 311 -16.19 -30.94 3.51
N LEU A 312 -15.67 -29.84 4.05
CA LEU A 312 -16.48 -28.64 4.31
C LEU A 312 -16.89 -27.95 3.00
N ILE A 313 -16.02 -27.89 1.98
CA ILE A 313 -16.39 -27.38 0.64
C ILE A 313 -17.53 -28.19 0.02
N ASP A 314 -17.48 -29.52 0.13
CA ASP A 314 -18.55 -30.41 -0.34
C ASP A 314 -19.88 -30.09 0.35
N GLU A 315 -19.87 -29.94 1.67
CA GLU A 315 -21.03 -29.54 2.47
C GLU A 315 -21.59 -28.19 2.03
N LEU A 316 -20.73 -27.18 1.84
CA LEU A 316 -21.16 -25.84 1.43
C LEU A 316 -21.75 -25.81 0.02
N LEU A 317 -21.18 -26.56 -0.91
CA LEU A 317 -21.71 -26.65 -2.28
C LEU A 317 -23.04 -27.41 -2.31
N GLU A 318 -23.20 -28.49 -1.53
CA GLU A 318 -24.49 -29.16 -1.37
C GLU A 318 -25.53 -28.28 -0.66
N ALA A 319 -25.11 -27.51 0.34
CA ALA A 319 -25.95 -26.54 1.03
C ALA A 319 -26.46 -25.47 0.05
N LEU A 320 -25.59 -24.92 -0.80
CA LEU A 320 -25.97 -23.99 -1.86
C LEU A 320 -27.08 -24.55 -2.74
N VAL A 321 -26.97 -25.81 -3.18
CA VAL A 321 -28.02 -26.47 -3.97
C VAL A 321 -29.32 -26.51 -3.16
N SER A 322 -29.27 -27.03 -1.94
CA SER A 322 -30.47 -27.25 -1.13
C SER A 322 -31.18 -25.96 -0.72
N GLU A 323 -30.43 -24.89 -0.45
CA GLU A 323 -30.96 -23.62 0.07
C GLU A 323 -31.51 -22.71 -1.03
N VAL A 324 -30.98 -22.83 -2.26
CA VAL A 324 -31.37 -22.02 -3.41
C VAL A 324 -32.43 -22.71 -4.26
N THR A 325 -32.29 -24.01 -4.54
CA THR A 325 -33.16 -24.72 -5.50
C THR A 325 -34.48 -25.22 -4.90
N VAL A 326 -34.61 -25.29 -3.58
CA VAL A 326 -35.82 -25.78 -2.89
C VAL A 326 -36.79 -24.63 -2.54
N SER A 327 -36.72 -23.50 -3.26
CA SER A 327 -37.59 -22.33 -3.07
C SER A 327 -38.81 -22.29 -3.99
#